data_AF-A0A9D6RLG7-F1
#
_entry.id   AF-A0A9D6RLG7-F1
#
_cell.length_a   1.000
_cell.length_b   1.000
_cell.length_c   1.000
_cell.angle_alpha   90.00
_cell.angle_beta   90.00
_cell.angle_gamma   90.00
#
_symmetry.space_group_name_H-M   'P 1'
#
loop_
_entity.id
_entity.type
_entity.pdbx_description
1 polymer ?
#
loop_
_entity_poly.entity_id
_entity_poly.type
_entity_poly.pdbx_seq_one_letter_code
_entity_poly.pdbx_strand_id
1 'polypeptide(L)'
;MDVLLFLLATVPGVALLVYFYRHDRLEPEPKELVIGMACVGALSSLVACWVELSLLPFTWHWSAAAHALLMVGLPEELCKLTAVLLIIYWNPEFDEPYDGVVYCVAAGMGFAILENLRYVYDQGAATGVLRGLLTVPAHALFGVCLGYFMGQARFTRSRLREVSYLAGGLACAVLMHGLYDYLVYEKNSLVSLLLFPMVGIFWVVGLWQVDRNVSLSPYRYVQEGGEPDPRRAWLRIQVRLDGEVDSGGERVGVDVLDVGMGGARIESGRPLAQKRSHVLATLAGQPLGLEFDVLLVRKDRDTYVHHCRFATLSWRMQKRLEVILKPLL
;
A
#
# COMPACT_ATOMS: atom_id res chain seq x y z
N MET A 1 8.46 30.27 -11.00
CA MET A 1 7.04 29.91 -10.80
C MET A 1 6.52 30.72 -9.62
N ASP A 2 5.34 31.33 -9.76
CA ASP A 2 4.67 32.05 -8.68
C ASP A 2 4.36 31.10 -7.50
N VAL A 3 4.48 31.60 -6.27
CA VAL A 3 4.12 30.89 -5.04
C VAL A 3 2.68 30.36 -5.12
N LEU A 4 1.74 31.13 -5.68
CA LEU A 4 0.35 30.68 -5.84
C LEU A 4 0.26 29.42 -6.71
N LEU A 5 0.95 29.39 -7.85
CA LEU A 5 0.94 28.23 -8.76
C LEU A 5 1.59 27.01 -8.11
N PHE A 6 2.69 27.21 -7.39
CA PHE A 6 3.33 26.13 -6.62
C PHE A 6 2.37 25.54 -5.58
N LEU A 7 1.65 26.39 -4.84
CA LEU A 7 0.69 25.93 -3.83
C LEU A 7 -0.51 25.21 -4.45
N LEU A 8 -1.07 25.73 -5.54
CA LEU A 8 -2.16 25.08 -6.28
C LEU A 8 -1.74 23.71 -6.83
N ALA A 9 -0.47 23.57 -7.23
CA ALA A 9 0.05 22.30 -7.72
C ALA A 9 0.27 21.25 -6.62
N THR A 10 0.76 21.68 -5.46
CA THR A 10 1.30 20.78 -4.42
C THR A 10 0.33 20.50 -3.27
N VAL A 11 -0.40 21.52 -2.78
CA VAL A 11 -1.21 21.43 -1.56
C VAL A 11 -2.31 20.35 -1.67
N PRO A 12 -3.08 20.23 -2.77
CA PRO A 12 -4.10 19.19 -2.87
C PRO A 12 -3.53 17.77 -2.75
N GLY A 13 -2.39 17.52 -3.39
CA GLY A 13 -1.74 16.20 -3.37
C GLY A 13 -1.18 15.85 -1.99
N VAL A 14 -0.55 16.82 -1.32
CA VAL A 14 -0.07 16.64 0.06
C VAL A 14 -1.24 16.43 1.02
N ALA A 15 -2.33 17.19 0.88
CA ALA A 15 -3.50 17.06 1.74
C ALA A 15 -4.16 15.68 1.62
N LEU A 16 -4.29 15.15 0.39
CA LEU A 16 -4.85 13.82 0.17
C LEU A 16 -3.92 12.70 0.66
N LEU A 17 -2.60 12.84 0.45
CA LEU A 17 -1.63 11.90 1.04
C LEU A 17 -1.78 11.83 2.56
N VAL A 18 -1.86 12.99 3.22
CA VAL A 18 -2.06 13.07 4.67
C VAL A 18 -3.42 12.50 5.09
N TYR A 19 -4.48 12.70 4.29
CA TYR A 19 -5.81 12.15 4.55
C TYR A 19 -5.82 10.62 4.59
N PHE A 20 -5.26 9.96 3.57
CA PHE A 20 -5.20 8.50 3.51
C PHE A 20 -4.18 7.94 4.51
N TYR A 21 -3.03 8.59 4.70
CA TYR A 21 -2.07 8.19 5.74
C TYR A 21 -2.69 8.21 7.15
N ARG A 22 -3.55 9.19 7.47
CA ARG A 22 -4.24 9.25 8.77
C ARG A 22 -5.40 8.26 8.92
N HIS A 23 -5.82 7.60 7.84
CA HIS A 23 -6.79 6.50 7.91
C HIS A 23 -6.13 5.19 8.32
N ASP A 24 -4.81 5.10 8.20
CA ASP A 24 -4.02 4.06 8.81
C ASP A 24 -3.93 4.30 10.33
N ARG A 25 -4.84 3.67 11.08
CA ARG A 25 -4.96 3.85 12.53
C ARG A 25 -4.47 2.66 13.33
N LEU A 26 -4.32 1.51 12.66
CA LEU A 26 -4.03 0.24 13.31
C LEU A 26 -2.53 0.00 13.37
N GLU A 27 -1.83 0.28 12.26
CA GLU A 27 -0.38 0.18 12.17
C GLU A 27 0.19 1.24 11.22
N PRO A 28 0.35 2.51 11.67
CA PRO A 28 0.83 3.59 10.83
C PRO A 28 2.21 3.36 10.22
N GLU A 29 2.27 3.33 8.89
CA GLU A 29 3.51 3.19 8.13
C GLU A 29 4.60 4.24 8.47
N PRO A 30 5.90 3.88 8.36
CA PRO A 30 7.00 4.84 8.53
C PRO A 30 6.89 6.00 7.52
N LYS A 31 6.89 7.23 8.04
CA LYS A 31 6.70 8.44 7.23
C LYS A 31 7.76 8.58 6.16
N GLU A 32 8.99 8.17 6.44
CA GLU A 32 10.12 8.19 5.52
C GLU A 32 9.85 7.31 4.29
N LEU A 33 9.22 6.15 4.50
CA LEU A 33 8.90 5.22 3.43
C LEU A 33 7.72 5.73 2.59
N VAL A 34 6.71 6.32 3.23
CA VAL A 34 5.58 6.96 2.54
C VAL A 34 6.03 8.17 1.70
N ILE A 35 6.84 9.06 2.29
CA ILE A 35 7.42 10.21 1.57
C ILE A 35 8.35 9.74 0.46
N GLY A 36 9.18 8.71 0.73
CA GLY A 36 10.04 8.09 -0.26
C GLY A 36 9.24 7.54 -1.44
N MET A 37 8.12 6.87 -1.18
CA MET A 37 7.23 6.35 -2.22
C MET A 37 6.57 7.48 -3.03
N ALA A 38 6.21 8.61 -2.39
CA ALA A 38 5.76 9.79 -3.12
C ALA A 38 6.86 10.36 -4.04
N CYS A 39 8.10 10.46 -3.58
CA CYS A 39 9.22 10.87 -4.43
C CYS A 39 9.43 9.91 -5.61
N VAL A 40 9.37 8.60 -5.38
CA VAL A 40 9.48 7.59 -6.44
C VAL A 40 8.29 7.69 -7.42
N GLY A 41 7.08 7.95 -6.93
CA GLY A 41 5.91 8.21 -7.76
C GLY A 41 6.09 9.43 -8.68
N ALA A 42 6.64 10.52 -8.16
CA ALA A 42 7.01 11.69 -8.96
C ALA A 42 8.02 11.31 -10.05
N LEU A 43 9.06 10.55 -9.73
CA LEU A 43 10.04 10.05 -10.71
C LEU A 43 9.40 9.12 -11.76
N SER A 44 8.43 8.28 -11.37
CA SER A 44 7.73 7.40 -12.29
C SER A 44 6.91 8.17 -13.34
N SER A 45 6.48 9.40 -13.05
CA SER A 45 5.81 10.25 -14.04
C SER A 45 6.73 10.71 -15.16
N LEU A 46 8.02 10.89 -14.87
CA LEU A 46 9.03 11.18 -15.89
C LEU A 46 9.25 9.98 -16.82
N VAL A 47 9.24 8.77 -16.25
CA VAL A 47 9.34 7.53 -17.02
C VAL A 47 8.09 7.34 -17.88
N ALA A 48 6.89 7.54 -17.32
CA ALA A 48 5.64 7.47 -18.06
C ALA A 48 5.61 8.46 -19.24
N CYS A 49 5.99 9.72 -18.99
CA CYS A 49 6.12 10.74 -20.04
C CYS A 49 7.10 10.30 -21.15
N TRP A 50 8.24 9.70 -20.81
CA TRP A 50 9.17 9.17 -21.80
C TRP A 50 8.56 8.02 -22.62
N VAL A 51 7.82 7.11 -21.98
CA VAL A 51 7.10 6.01 -22.65
C VAL A 51 6.04 6.57 -23.60
N GLU A 52 5.22 7.50 -23.14
CA GLU A 52 4.19 8.17 -23.94
C GLU A 52 4.78 8.84 -25.18
N LEU A 53 5.83 9.65 -25.00
CA LEU A 53 6.54 10.33 -26.10
C LEU A 53 7.09 9.33 -27.13
N SER A 54 7.63 8.20 -26.66
CA SER A 54 8.17 7.14 -27.52
C SER A 54 7.09 6.44 -28.35
N LEU A 55 5.85 6.43 -27.86
CA LEU A 55 4.73 5.76 -28.51
C LEU A 55 3.92 6.69 -29.43
N LEU A 56 4.05 8.01 -29.29
CA LEU A 56 3.35 9.02 -30.13
C LEU A 56 3.36 8.73 -31.65
N PRO A 57 4.45 8.26 -32.28
CA PRO A 57 4.46 7.99 -33.73
C PRO A 57 3.45 6.93 -34.18
N PHE A 58 2.98 6.08 -33.27
CA PHE A 58 2.13 4.91 -33.57
C PHE A 58 0.64 5.16 -33.30
N THR A 59 0.25 6.36 -32.84
CA THR A 59 -1.10 6.60 -32.27
C THR A 59 -2.00 7.50 -33.10
N TRP A 60 -1.54 7.99 -34.25
CA TRP A 60 -2.24 8.98 -35.07
C TRP A 60 -3.62 8.54 -35.58
N HIS A 61 -3.88 7.23 -35.64
CA HIS A 61 -5.14 6.64 -36.11
C HIS A 61 -6.02 6.11 -34.96
N TRP A 62 -5.66 6.34 -33.70
CA TRP A 62 -6.38 5.77 -32.55
C TRP A 62 -7.60 6.64 -32.21
N SER A 63 -8.69 6.01 -31.76
CA SER A 63 -9.83 6.77 -31.23
C SER A 63 -9.44 7.50 -29.94
N ALA A 64 -10.15 8.57 -29.59
CA ALA A 64 -9.88 9.31 -28.35
C ALA A 64 -9.93 8.41 -27.10
N ALA A 65 -10.88 7.46 -27.06
CA ALA A 65 -10.98 6.48 -25.98
C ALA A 65 -9.78 5.50 -25.96
N ALA A 66 -9.35 4.99 -27.11
CA ALA A 66 -8.18 4.12 -27.19
C ALA A 66 -6.91 4.88 -26.79
N HIS A 67 -6.77 6.14 -27.19
CA HIS A 67 -5.67 6.99 -26.78
C HIS A 67 -5.67 7.20 -25.25
N ALA A 68 -6.78 7.65 -24.66
CA ALA A 68 -6.85 7.88 -23.22
C ALA A 68 -6.56 6.60 -22.40
N LEU A 69 -7.06 5.44 -22.83
CA LEU A 69 -6.84 4.18 -22.11
C LEU A 69 -5.44 3.60 -22.30
N LEU A 70 -5.01 3.43 -23.55
CA LEU A 70 -3.84 2.63 -23.88
C LEU A 70 -2.57 3.48 -23.99
N MET A 71 -2.71 4.79 -24.24
CA MET A 71 -1.57 5.70 -24.40
C MET A 71 -1.27 6.54 -23.19
N VAL A 72 -2.28 6.91 -22.41
CA VAL A 72 -2.07 7.70 -21.18
C VAL A 72 -2.27 6.80 -19.95
N GLY A 73 -3.50 6.30 -19.75
CA GLY A 73 -3.83 5.52 -18.55
C GLY A 73 -2.93 4.29 -18.34
N LEU A 74 -2.70 3.49 -19.38
CA LEU A 74 -1.90 2.27 -19.27
C LEU A 74 -0.42 2.55 -18.91
N PRO A 75 0.34 3.38 -19.66
CA PRO A 75 1.71 3.70 -19.28
C PRO A 75 1.84 4.30 -17.88
N GLU A 76 0.97 5.24 -17.53
CA GLU A 76 1.03 5.91 -16.22
C GLU A 76 0.79 4.96 -15.06
N GLU A 77 -0.32 4.19 -15.10
CA GLU A 77 -0.66 3.27 -14.02
C GLU A 77 0.29 2.09 -13.94
N LEU A 78 0.82 1.61 -15.08
CA LEU A 78 1.83 0.57 -15.10
C LEU A 78 3.15 1.06 -14.48
N CYS A 79 3.55 2.30 -14.74
CA CYS A 79 4.74 2.89 -14.13
C CYS A 79 4.59 3.03 -12.61
N LYS A 80 3.43 3.53 -12.13
CA LYS A 80 3.11 3.61 -10.69
C LYS A 80 3.12 2.24 -10.04
N LEU A 81 2.44 1.25 -10.64
CA LEU A 81 2.41 -0.13 -10.14
C LEU A 81 3.82 -0.71 -10.07
N THR A 82 4.62 -0.56 -11.13
CA THR A 82 5.99 -1.08 -11.18
C THR A 82 6.86 -0.45 -10.10
N ALA A 83 6.73 0.86 -9.89
CA ALA A 83 7.45 1.57 -8.84
C ALA A 83 7.13 1.01 -7.44
N VAL A 84 5.84 0.84 -7.12
CA VAL A 84 5.43 0.27 -5.83
C VAL A 84 5.87 -1.19 -5.70
N LEU A 85 5.76 -1.99 -6.77
CA LEU A 85 6.17 -3.40 -6.76
C LEU A 85 7.67 -3.58 -6.47
N LEU A 86 8.51 -2.71 -7.04
CA LEU A 86 9.96 -2.79 -6.88
C LEU A 86 10.43 -2.37 -5.48
N ILE A 87 9.75 -1.40 -4.85
CA ILE A 87 10.20 -0.79 -3.59
C ILE A 87 9.50 -1.39 -2.37
N ILE A 88 8.19 -1.63 -2.46
CA ILE A 88 7.33 -1.90 -1.29
C ILE A 88 6.86 -3.35 -1.21
N TYR A 89 6.63 -4.04 -2.33
CA TYR A 89 5.92 -5.34 -2.31
C TYR A 89 6.55 -6.41 -1.40
N TRP A 90 7.87 -6.42 -1.29
CA TRP A 90 8.64 -7.31 -0.43
C TRP A 90 9.23 -6.61 0.80
N ASN A 91 8.82 -5.37 1.04
CA ASN A 91 9.19 -4.61 2.22
C ASN A 91 8.48 -5.23 3.44
N PRO A 92 9.17 -5.40 4.58
CA PRO A 92 8.55 -5.91 5.79
C PRO A 92 7.46 -5.02 6.37
N GLU A 93 7.53 -3.72 6.13
CA GLU A 93 6.50 -2.78 6.61
C GLU A 93 5.17 -3.00 5.88
N PHE A 94 5.18 -3.56 4.65
CA PHE A 94 3.93 -3.98 3.99
C PHE A 94 3.41 -5.28 4.60
N ASP A 95 2.63 -5.15 5.66
CA ASP A 95 2.24 -6.24 6.53
C ASP A 95 0.72 -6.32 6.83
N GLU A 96 -0.05 -5.34 6.37
CA GLU A 96 -1.51 -5.37 6.31
C GLU A 96 -2.09 -4.92 4.96
N PRO A 97 -3.34 -5.32 4.63
CA PRO A 97 -3.93 -4.98 3.33
C PRO A 97 -4.07 -3.48 3.06
N TYR A 98 -4.16 -2.66 4.11
CA TYR A 98 -4.34 -1.21 3.97
C TYR A 98 -3.07 -0.50 3.48
N ASP A 99 -1.89 -1.01 3.79
CA ASP A 99 -0.62 -0.40 3.39
C ASP A 99 -0.49 -0.33 1.88
N GLY A 100 -1.03 -1.34 1.17
CA GLY A 100 -1.13 -1.33 -0.28
C GLY A 100 -1.84 -0.05 -0.79
N VAL A 101 -2.88 0.40 -0.09
CA VAL A 101 -3.57 1.68 -0.37
C VAL A 101 -2.66 2.86 -0.04
N VAL A 102 -2.04 2.90 1.15
CA VAL A 102 -1.16 3.99 1.58
C VAL A 102 -0.02 4.21 0.58
N TYR A 103 0.68 3.15 0.18
CA TYR A 103 1.81 3.21 -0.73
C TYR A 103 1.44 3.53 -2.18
N CYS A 104 0.35 2.95 -2.70
CA CYS A 104 -0.14 3.29 -4.05
C CYS A 104 -0.67 4.72 -4.11
N VAL A 105 -1.36 5.20 -3.06
CA VAL A 105 -1.77 6.61 -2.95
C VAL A 105 -0.54 7.52 -2.86
N ALA A 106 0.48 7.17 -2.08
CA ALA A 106 1.72 7.95 -2.02
C ALA A 106 2.37 8.10 -3.40
N ALA A 107 2.54 6.99 -4.13
CA ALA A 107 3.03 7.01 -5.50
C ALA A 107 2.15 7.89 -6.42
N GLY A 108 0.82 7.73 -6.33
CA GLY A 108 -0.14 8.52 -7.10
C GLY A 108 -0.09 10.02 -6.79
N MET A 109 0.08 10.41 -5.52
CA MET A 109 0.20 11.82 -5.10
C MET A 109 1.50 12.45 -5.56
N GLY A 110 2.62 11.73 -5.45
CA GLY A 110 3.89 12.18 -6.03
C GLY A 110 3.81 12.41 -7.53
N PHE A 111 3.21 11.45 -8.25
CA PHE A 111 2.96 11.55 -9.69
C PHE A 111 2.09 12.77 -10.01
N ALA A 112 0.93 12.89 -9.37
CA ALA A 112 -0.03 13.96 -9.60
C ALA A 112 0.56 15.34 -9.29
N ILE A 113 1.37 15.48 -8.24
CA ILE A 113 2.04 16.75 -7.92
C ILE A 113 2.98 17.18 -9.05
N LEU A 114 3.83 16.28 -9.56
CA LEU A 114 4.78 16.64 -10.61
C LEU A 114 4.07 16.97 -11.93
N GLU A 115 3.05 16.19 -12.27
CA GLU A 115 2.23 16.46 -13.44
C GLU A 115 1.49 17.80 -13.28
N ASN A 116 0.86 18.06 -12.12
CA ASN A 116 0.13 19.29 -11.87
C ASN A 116 1.05 20.53 -11.92
N LEU A 117 2.31 20.42 -11.47
CA LEU A 117 3.32 21.46 -11.62
C LEU A 117 3.55 21.84 -13.09
N ARG A 118 3.65 20.85 -13.98
CA ARG A 118 3.74 21.09 -15.43
C ARG A 118 2.48 21.79 -15.95
N TYR A 119 1.30 21.32 -15.60
CA TYR A 119 0.04 21.90 -16.09
C TYR A 119 -0.18 23.35 -15.63
N VAL A 120 0.13 23.68 -14.37
CA VAL A 120 0.00 25.08 -13.90
C VAL A 120 1.06 25.99 -14.51
N TYR A 121 2.24 25.45 -14.84
CA TYR A 121 3.28 26.20 -15.55
C TYR A 121 2.82 26.54 -16.97
N ASP A 122 2.21 25.57 -17.66
CA ASP A 122 1.77 25.74 -19.05
C ASP A 122 0.47 26.54 -19.19
N GLN A 123 -0.47 26.38 -18.25
CA GLN A 123 -1.87 26.84 -18.40
C GLN A 123 -2.35 27.79 -17.30
N GLY A 124 -1.58 27.98 -16.22
CA GLY A 124 -1.87 28.94 -15.16
C GLY A 124 -2.83 28.45 -14.06
N ALA A 125 -3.29 29.41 -13.25
CA ALA A 125 -3.94 29.14 -11.97
C ALA A 125 -5.31 28.47 -12.08
N ALA A 126 -6.11 28.81 -13.10
CA ALA A 126 -7.44 28.22 -13.29
C ALA A 126 -7.36 26.71 -13.51
N THR A 127 -6.39 26.25 -14.31
CA THR A 127 -6.09 24.82 -14.49
C THR A 127 -5.64 24.19 -13.17
N GLY A 128 -4.81 24.89 -12.38
CA GLY A 128 -4.39 24.41 -11.06
C GLY A 128 -5.55 24.16 -10.08
N VAL A 129 -6.55 25.06 -10.06
CA VAL A 129 -7.75 24.90 -9.24
C VAL A 129 -8.57 23.69 -9.69
N LEU A 130 -8.86 23.59 -11.00
CA LEU A 130 -9.65 22.48 -11.54
C LEU A 130 -8.97 21.13 -11.34
N ARG A 131 -7.66 21.04 -11.62
CA ARG A 131 -6.88 19.83 -11.39
C ARG A 131 -6.80 19.49 -9.90
N GLY A 132 -6.62 20.48 -9.03
CA GLY A 132 -6.61 20.27 -7.58
C GLY A 132 -7.92 19.70 -7.02
N LEU A 133 -9.06 20.06 -7.62
CA LEU A 133 -10.38 19.60 -7.19
C LEU A 133 -10.85 18.30 -7.85
N LEU A 134 -10.34 17.97 -9.03
CA LEU A 134 -10.82 16.84 -9.83
C LEU A 134 -9.70 15.84 -10.13
N THR A 135 -8.63 16.27 -10.79
CA THR A 135 -7.56 15.38 -11.25
C THR A 135 -6.75 14.81 -10.10
N VAL A 136 -6.32 15.64 -9.15
CA VAL A 136 -5.52 15.16 -8.01
C VAL A 136 -6.31 14.17 -7.14
N PRO A 137 -7.59 14.41 -6.80
CA PRO A 137 -8.44 13.37 -6.20
C PRO A 137 -8.58 12.11 -7.04
N ALA A 138 -8.73 12.22 -8.37
CA ALA A 138 -8.82 11.05 -9.25
C ALA A 138 -7.55 10.19 -9.18
N HIS A 139 -6.35 10.79 -9.21
CA HIS A 139 -5.08 10.07 -9.01
C HIS A 139 -5.01 9.36 -7.66
N ALA A 140 -5.53 9.97 -6.58
CA ALA A 140 -5.59 9.32 -5.29
C ALA A 140 -6.47 8.07 -5.36
N LEU A 141 -7.63 8.17 -6.02
CA LEU A 141 -8.60 7.08 -6.13
C LEU A 141 -8.14 5.97 -7.08
N PHE A 142 -7.36 6.28 -8.13
CA PHE A 142 -6.67 5.26 -8.93
C PHE A 142 -5.65 4.51 -8.06
N GLY A 143 -4.89 5.23 -7.25
CA GLY A 143 -3.98 4.67 -6.25
C GLY A 143 -4.70 3.82 -5.20
N VAL A 144 -5.87 4.25 -4.71
CA VAL A 144 -6.70 3.46 -3.78
C VAL A 144 -7.16 2.16 -4.44
N CYS A 145 -7.64 2.21 -5.68
CA CYS A 145 -8.08 1.01 -6.38
C CYS A 145 -6.91 0.03 -6.60
N LEU A 146 -5.79 0.52 -7.10
CA LEU A 146 -4.59 -0.29 -7.31
C LEU A 146 -4.08 -0.89 -5.98
N GLY A 147 -4.04 -0.08 -4.93
CA GLY A 147 -3.63 -0.47 -3.59
C GLY A 147 -4.57 -1.47 -2.93
N TYR A 148 -5.87 -1.34 -3.15
CA TYR A 148 -6.87 -2.32 -2.70
C TYR A 148 -6.54 -3.71 -3.25
N PHE A 149 -6.41 -3.82 -4.57
CA PHE A 149 -6.07 -5.08 -5.21
C PHE A 149 -4.67 -5.57 -4.84
N MET A 150 -3.69 -4.66 -4.68
CA MET A 150 -2.33 -5.02 -4.26
C MET A 150 -2.31 -5.63 -2.86
N GLY A 151 -3.05 -5.09 -1.90
CA GLY A 151 -3.21 -5.70 -0.58
C GLY A 151 -3.75 -7.12 -0.68
N GLN A 152 -4.81 -7.33 -1.46
CA GLN A 152 -5.39 -8.67 -1.67
C GLN A 152 -4.40 -9.63 -2.36
N ALA A 153 -3.61 -9.13 -3.31
CA ALA A 153 -2.55 -9.89 -3.98
C ALA A 153 -1.45 -10.31 -3.00
N ARG A 154 -1.05 -9.40 -2.11
CA ARG A 154 0.06 -9.62 -1.18
C ARG A 154 -0.24 -10.71 -0.16
N PHE A 155 -1.51 -10.81 0.27
CA PHE A 155 -1.94 -11.70 1.35
C PHE A 155 -2.76 -12.92 0.88
N THR A 156 -2.88 -13.16 -0.43
CA THR A 156 -3.49 -14.40 -0.94
C THR A 156 -2.51 -15.56 -1.00
N ARG A 157 -3.02 -16.78 -0.77
CA ARG A 157 -2.24 -18.03 -0.77
C ARG A 157 -2.00 -18.60 -2.17
N SER A 158 -2.83 -18.20 -3.14
CA SER A 158 -2.76 -18.73 -4.49
C SER A 158 -1.96 -17.78 -5.37
N ARG A 159 -0.87 -18.29 -5.97
CA ARG A 159 -0.08 -17.53 -6.93
C ARG A 159 -0.91 -17.06 -8.13
N LEU A 160 -1.88 -17.87 -8.57
CA LEU A 160 -2.81 -17.48 -9.62
C LEU A 160 -3.66 -16.29 -9.18
N ARG A 161 -4.23 -16.33 -7.98
CA ARG A 161 -5.00 -15.20 -7.43
C ARG A 161 -4.16 -13.95 -7.24
N GLU A 162 -2.91 -14.10 -6.80
CA GLU A 162 -1.97 -12.97 -6.65
C GLU A 162 -1.79 -12.24 -7.99
N VAL A 163 -1.50 -12.97 -9.06
CA VAL A 163 -1.37 -12.41 -10.41
C VAL A 163 -2.70 -11.82 -10.89
N SER A 164 -3.82 -12.51 -10.67
CA SER A 164 -5.15 -12.00 -11.05
C SER A 164 -5.52 -10.71 -10.33
N TYR A 165 -5.18 -10.56 -9.05
CA TYR A 165 -5.43 -9.33 -8.31
C TYR A 165 -4.55 -8.18 -8.82
N LEU A 166 -3.25 -8.40 -9.04
CA LEU A 166 -2.38 -7.35 -9.60
C LEU A 166 -2.82 -6.93 -11.02
N ALA A 167 -3.13 -7.89 -11.88
CA ALA A 167 -3.62 -7.60 -13.24
C ALA A 167 -5.00 -6.92 -13.22
N GLY A 168 -5.91 -7.37 -12.34
CA GLY A 168 -7.23 -6.78 -12.16
C GLY A 168 -7.17 -5.36 -11.60
N GLY A 169 -6.29 -5.10 -10.63
CA GLY A 169 -6.05 -3.77 -10.08
C GLY A 169 -5.48 -2.80 -11.11
N LEU A 170 -4.49 -3.24 -11.90
CA LEU A 170 -3.97 -2.46 -13.02
C LEU A 170 -5.07 -2.17 -14.04
N ALA A 171 -5.82 -3.19 -14.47
CA ALA A 171 -6.90 -3.01 -15.44
C ALA A 171 -7.96 -2.04 -14.94
N CYS A 172 -8.37 -2.13 -13.67
CA CYS A 172 -9.33 -1.20 -13.07
C CYS A 172 -8.78 0.22 -13.01
N ALA A 173 -7.54 0.41 -12.55
CA ALA A 173 -6.91 1.74 -12.49
C ALA A 173 -6.78 2.36 -13.88
N VAL A 174 -6.35 1.59 -14.88
CA VAL A 174 -6.25 2.02 -16.29
C VAL A 174 -7.61 2.41 -16.85
N LEU A 175 -8.66 1.62 -16.59
CA LEU A 175 -10.01 1.93 -17.03
C LEU A 175 -10.55 3.21 -16.37
N MET A 176 -10.33 3.36 -15.06
CA MET A 176 -10.73 4.56 -14.32
C MET A 176 -10.00 5.80 -14.84
N HIS A 177 -8.69 5.69 -15.06
CA HIS A 177 -7.85 6.77 -15.58
C HIS A 177 -8.21 7.13 -17.01
N GLY A 178 -8.23 6.17 -17.94
CA GLY A 178 -8.55 6.47 -19.32
C GLY A 178 -9.97 6.98 -19.51
N LEU A 179 -10.94 6.55 -18.69
CA LEU A 179 -12.29 7.13 -18.71
C LEU A 179 -12.30 8.57 -18.18
N TYR A 180 -11.52 8.86 -17.14
CA TYR A 180 -11.33 10.21 -16.63
C TYR A 180 -10.77 11.13 -17.71
N ASP A 181 -9.66 10.74 -18.33
CA ASP A 181 -9.01 11.52 -19.40
C ASP A 181 -9.91 11.68 -20.63
N TYR A 182 -10.61 10.62 -21.03
CA TYR A 182 -11.56 10.70 -22.13
C TYR A 182 -12.63 11.78 -21.89
N LEU A 183 -13.19 11.87 -20.68
CA LEU A 183 -14.19 12.88 -20.33
C LEU A 183 -13.59 14.29 -20.17
N VAL A 184 -12.34 14.40 -19.71
CA VAL A 184 -11.62 15.68 -19.61
C VAL A 184 -11.37 16.27 -21.01
N TYR A 185 -11.02 15.45 -21.99
CA TYR A 185 -10.75 15.88 -23.37
C TYR A 185 -11.98 15.89 -24.28
N GLU A 186 -13.15 15.48 -23.77
CA GLU A 186 -14.40 15.46 -24.54
C GLU A 186 -14.81 16.88 -24.95
N LYS A 187 -15.18 17.04 -26.24
CA LYS A 187 -15.53 18.36 -26.80
C LYS A 187 -16.97 18.73 -26.50
N ASN A 188 -17.85 17.74 -26.31
CA ASN A 188 -19.22 17.98 -25.93
C ASN A 188 -19.33 18.25 -24.41
N SER A 189 -19.54 19.52 -24.05
CA SER A 189 -19.60 19.94 -22.64
C SER A 189 -20.64 19.18 -21.81
N LEU A 190 -21.79 18.80 -22.40
CA LEU A 190 -22.80 18.03 -21.67
C LEU A 190 -22.31 16.62 -21.31
N VAL A 191 -21.49 16.01 -22.18
CA VAL A 191 -20.87 14.72 -21.91
C VAL A 191 -19.72 14.88 -20.91
N SER A 192 -18.90 15.93 -21.02
CA SER A 192 -17.84 16.23 -20.04
C SER A 192 -18.38 16.43 -18.62
N LEU A 193 -19.64 16.89 -18.45
CA LEU A 193 -20.27 16.98 -17.13
C LEU A 193 -20.42 15.62 -16.42
N LEU A 194 -20.32 14.49 -17.13
CA LEU A 194 -20.30 13.15 -16.53
C LEU A 194 -19.06 12.91 -15.65
N LEU A 195 -18.03 13.77 -15.76
CA LEU A 195 -16.86 13.76 -14.89
C LEU A 195 -17.22 13.87 -13.40
N PHE A 196 -18.18 14.74 -13.05
CA PHE A 196 -18.58 14.97 -11.65
C PHE A 196 -19.22 13.74 -10.99
N PRO A 197 -20.30 13.13 -11.54
CA PRO A 197 -20.84 11.91 -10.95
C PRO A 197 -19.85 10.75 -11.00
N MET A 198 -18.99 10.67 -12.02
CA MET A 198 -17.95 9.63 -12.09
C MET A 198 -16.93 9.76 -10.94
N VAL A 199 -16.39 10.95 -10.69
CA VAL A 199 -15.49 11.19 -9.54
C VAL A 199 -16.21 10.93 -8.22
N GLY A 200 -17.50 11.28 -8.12
CA GLY A 200 -18.33 10.92 -6.97
C GLY A 200 -18.43 9.41 -6.74
N ILE A 201 -18.64 8.63 -7.82
CA ILE A 201 -18.64 7.16 -7.77
C ILE A 201 -17.26 6.64 -7.35
N PHE A 202 -16.18 7.18 -7.90
CA PHE A 202 -14.82 6.79 -7.52
C PHE A 202 -14.57 7.02 -6.03
N TRP A 203 -15.06 8.13 -5.45
CA TRP A 203 -14.97 8.38 -4.02
C TRP A 203 -15.75 7.35 -3.20
N VAL A 204 -17.00 7.07 -3.56
CA VAL A 204 -17.84 6.09 -2.84
C VAL A 204 -17.20 4.71 -2.86
N VAL A 205 -16.77 4.24 -4.03
CA VAL A 205 -16.12 2.93 -4.20
C VAL A 205 -14.74 2.91 -3.56
N GLY A 206 -13.98 4.01 -3.63
CA GLY A 206 -12.67 4.16 -3.01
C GLY A 206 -12.73 4.08 -1.49
N LEU A 207 -13.65 4.81 -0.85
CA LEU A 207 -13.85 4.75 0.60
C LEU A 207 -14.33 3.38 1.05
N TRP A 208 -15.21 2.73 0.28
CA TRP A 208 -15.59 1.34 0.54
C TRP A 208 -14.40 0.38 0.48
N GLN A 209 -13.49 0.54 -0.49
CA GLN A 209 -12.26 -0.25 -0.59
C GLN A 209 -11.31 0.00 0.60
N VAL A 210 -11.18 1.26 1.03
CA VAL A 210 -10.42 1.63 2.24
C VAL A 210 -10.98 0.92 3.46
N ASP A 211 -12.28 1.06 3.73
CA ASP A 211 -12.94 0.43 4.87
C ASP A 211 -12.81 -1.10 4.82
N ARG A 212 -12.88 -1.67 3.61
CA ARG A 212 -12.71 -3.10 3.40
C ARG A 212 -11.30 -3.56 3.77
N ASN A 213 -10.25 -2.85 3.36
CA ASN A 213 -8.87 -3.24 3.70
C ASN A 213 -8.55 -3.02 5.19
N VAL A 214 -9.02 -1.92 5.77
CA VAL A 214 -8.94 -1.70 7.23
C VAL A 214 -9.72 -2.80 8.00
N SER A 215 -10.77 -3.36 7.41
CA SER A 215 -11.48 -4.54 7.97
C SER A 215 -10.70 -5.84 7.95
N LEU A 216 -9.70 -5.93 7.09
CA LEU A 216 -8.85 -7.10 6.93
C LEU A 216 -7.52 -6.99 7.68
N SER A 217 -7.24 -5.85 8.33
CA SER A 217 -6.04 -5.67 9.14
C SER A 217 -5.92 -6.75 10.22
N PRO A 218 -4.73 -7.39 10.35
CA PRO A 218 -4.46 -8.33 11.42
C PRO A 218 -4.34 -7.63 12.78
N TYR A 219 -4.12 -6.32 12.85
CA TYR A 219 -3.89 -5.58 14.10
C TYR A 219 -5.16 -5.08 14.78
N ARG A 220 -6.33 -5.19 14.13
CA ARG A 220 -7.63 -4.75 14.67
C ARG A 220 -7.92 -5.23 16.10
N TYR A 221 -7.62 -6.48 16.42
CA TYR A 221 -7.90 -7.05 17.75
C TYR A 221 -7.08 -6.36 18.86
N VAL A 222 -5.92 -5.80 18.53
CA VAL A 222 -5.05 -5.08 19.50
C VAL A 222 -5.77 -3.84 20.00
N GLN A 223 -6.45 -3.11 19.10
CA GLN A 223 -7.23 -1.93 19.46
C GLN A 223 -8.55 -2.29 20.16
N GLU A 224 -9.20 -3.38 19.73
CA GLU A 224 -10.49 -3.84 20.30
C GLU A 224 -10.32 -4.59 21.63
N GLY A 225 -9.09 -4.91 22.06
CA GLY A 225 -8.80 -5.69 23.27
C GLY A 225 -9.27 -7.15 23.18
N GLY A 226 -9.53 -7.64 21.98
CA GLY A 226 -10.06 -8.97 21.68
C GLY A 226 -8.98 -10.01 21.36
N GLU A 227 -9.42 -11.22 20.99
CA GLU A 227 -8.52 -12.26 20.47
C GLU A 227 -8.34 -12.12 18.95
N PRO A 228 -7.18 -12.52 18.39
CA PRO A 228 -7.00 -12.53 16.94
C PRO A 228 -8.01 -13.46 16.29
N ASP A 229 -8.74 -12.97 15.27
CA ASP A 229 -9.64 -13.82 14.48
C ASP A 229 -8.81 -14.90 13.76
N PRO A 230 -8.99 -16.21 14.06
CA PRO A 230 -8.25 -17.29 13.40
C PRO A 230 -8.44 -17.32 11.88
N ARG A 231 -9.56 -16.77 11.39
CA ARG A 231 -9.91 -16.61 9.96
C ARG A 231 -9.43 -15.27 9.39
N ARG A 232 -8.61 -14.51 10.11
CA ARG A 232 -7.85 -13.34 9.59
C ARG A 232 -6.38 -13.45 9.94
N ALA A 233 -6.07 -14.29 10.93
CA ALA A 233 -4.78 -14.88 11.22
C ALA A 233 -4.27 -15.82 10.11
N TRP A 234 -4.79 -15.76 8.88
CA TRP A 234 -4.32 -16.55 7.73
C TRP A 234 -2.90 -16.22 7.26
N LEU A 235 -2.15 -15.46 8.05
CA LEU A 235 -0.72 -15.27 7.93
C LEU A 235 0.07 -16.08 8.95
N ARG A 236 -0.57 -16.60 9.99
CA ARG A 236 0.07 -17.17 11.17
C ARG A 236 0.12 -18.69 11.11
N ILE A 237 1.33 -19.24 10.97
CA ILE A 237 1.57 -20.67 11.16
C ILE A 237 1.78 -20.92 12.63
N GLN A 238 1.08 -21.90 13.19
CA GLN A 238 1.40 -22.39 14.52
C GLN A 238 2.72 -23.13 14.50
N VAL A 239 3.76 -22.54 15.11
CA VAL A 239 5.08 -23.16 15.15
C VAL A 239 5.57 -23.08 16.56
N ARG A 240 5.33 -24.16 17.33
CA ARG A 240 5.88 -24.29 18.67
C ARG A 240 7.40 -24.40 18.56
N LEU A 241 8.08 -23.29 18.82
CA LEU A 241 9.53 -23.19 18.76
C LEU A 241 10.03 -22.80 20.13
N ASP A 242 10.90 -23.64 20.69
CA ASP A 242 11.72 -23.28 21.84
C ASP A 242 12.71 -22.21 21.38
N GLY A 243 12.55 -20.98 21.88
CA GLY A 243 13.47 -19.87 21.61
C GLY A 243 14.02 -19.28 22.90
N GLU A 244 15.19 -18.65 22.83
CA GLU A 244 15.69 -17.77 23.89
C GLU A 244 15.50 -16.32 23.45
N VAL A 245 14.81 -15.52 24.26
CA VAL A 245 14.65 -14.08 24.07
C VAL A 245 15.58 -13.34 25.01
N ASP A 246 16.43 -12.46 24.49
CA ASP A 246 17.17 -11.51 25.32
C ASP A 246 16.23 -10.37 25.73
N SER A 247 15.79 -10.40 27.00
CA SER A 247 14.94 -9.36 27.58
C SER A 247 15.68 -8.66 28.69
N GLY A 248 16.37 -7.58 28.34
CA GLY A 248 17.14 -6.79 29.31
C GLY A 248 18.42 -7.46 29.82
N GLY A 249 19.04 -8.36 29.04
CA GLY A 249 20.29 -9.05 29.37
C GLY A 249 20.11 -10.48 29.87
N GLU A 250 18.87 -10.97 30.02
CA GLU A 250 18.57 -12.36 30.40
C GLU A 250 17.86 -13.12 29.29
N ARG A 251 18.24 -14.39 29.13
CA ARG A 251 17.61 -15.30 28.18
C ARG A 251 16.34 -15.92 28.74
N VAL A 252 15.22 -15.75 28.03
CA VAL A 252 13.91 -16.28 28.39
C VAL A 252 13.50 -17.36 27.41
N GLY A 253 13.24 -18.56 27.91
CA GLY A 253 12.60 -19.62 27.13
C GLY A 253 11.20 -19.19 26.70
N VAL A 254 10.94 -19.23 25.40
CA VAL A 254 9.65 -18.85 24.82
C VAL A 254 9.14 -19.90 23.85
N ASP A 255 7.82 -20.08 23.84
CA ASP A 255 7.08 -20.87 22.86
C ASP A 255 6.52 -19.91 21.82
N VAL A 256 7.00 -19.96 20.59
CA VAL A 256 6.32 -19.24 19.50
C VAL A 256 4.97 -19.93 19.27
N LEU A 257 3.86 -19.22 19.44
CA LEU A 257 2.52 -19.79 19.24
C LEU A 257 2.15 -19.75 17.77
N ASP A 258 2.37 -18.59 17.13
CA ASP A 258 2.23 -18.47 15.69
C ASP A 258 3.09 -17.37 15.06
N VAL A 259 3.46 -17.54 13.78
CA VAL A 259 4.26 -16.56 13.00
C VAL A 259 3.58 -16.22 11.69
N GLY A 260 3.39 -14.93 11.42
CA GLY A 260 2.93 -14.44 10.13
C GLY A 260 3.72 -13.28 9.56
N MET A 261 3.21 -12.71 8.47
CA MET A 261 3.97 -11.81 7.59
C MET A 261 4.41 -10.48 8.23
N GLY A 262 3.68 -9.99 9.23
CA GLY A 262 4.03 -8.78 10.01
C GLY A 262 4.50 -9.03 11.44
N GLY A 263 4.37 -10.26 11.95
CA GLY A 263 4.67 -10.52 13.35
C GLY A 263 4.31 -11.90 13.86
N ALA A 264 4.45 -12.10 15.17
CA ALA A 264 4.27 -13.39 15.83
C ALA A 264 3.51 -13.27 17.16
N ARG A 265 2.94 -14.38 17.62
CA ARG A 265 2.55 -14.56 19.03
C ARG A 265 3.57 -15.45 19.71
N ILE A 266 3.99 -15.03 20.90
CA ILE A 266 5.02 -15.69 21.68
C ILE A 266 4.49 -15.90 23.09
N GLU A 267 4.52 -17.12 23.60
CA GLU A 267 4.20 -17.47 24.98
C GLU A 267 5.48 -17.59 25.81
N SER A 268 5.40 -17.22 27.08
CA SER A 268 6.55 -17.23 27.99
C SER A 268 6.09 -17.34 29.44
N GLY A 269 6.94 -17.85 30.33
CA GLY A 269 6.63 -17.92 31.77
C GLY A 269 6.67 -16.57 32.50
N ARG A 270 7.15 -15.50 31.86
CA ARG A 270 7.30 -14.16 32.47
C ARG A 270 7.08 -13.06 31.42
N PRO A 271 6.69 -11.85 31.82
CA PRO A 271 6.48 -10.78 30.85
C PRO A 271 7.81 -10.38 30.18
N LEU A 272 7.85 -10.36 28.85
CA LEU A 272 8.93 -9.79 28.06
C LEU A 272 8.86 -8.26 28.11
N ALA A 273 10.03 -7.62 28.10
CA ALA A 273 10.13 -6.17 27.98
C ALA A 273 9.53 -5.69 26.66
N GLN A 274 8.84 -4.54 26.67
CA GLN A 274 8.36 -3.82 25.48
C GLN A 274 9.48 -3.19 24.63
N LYS A 275 10.71 -3.71 24.73
CA LYS A 275 11.86 -3.27 23.96
C LYS A 275 12.25 -4.36 22.96
N ARG A 276 13.01 -3.96 21.94
CA ARG A 276 13.57 -4.84 20.92
C ARG A 276 14.11 -6.12 21.53
N SER A 277 13.53 -7.23 21.12
CA SER A 277 13.78 -8.55 21.66
C SER A 277 14.19 -9.47 20.51
N HIS A 278 15.38 -10.06 20.59
CA HIS A 278 15.89 -10.98 19.58
C HIS A 278 15.50 -12.41 19.93
N VAL A 279 14.84 -13.11 19.00
CA VAL A 279 14.41 -14.49 19.17
C VAL A 279 15.07 -15.34 18.10
N LEU A 280 15.81 -16.36 18.54
CA LEU A 280 16.29 -17.42 17.66
C LEU A 280 15.22 -18.51 17.61
N ALA A 281 14.52 -18.61 16.48
CA ALA A 281 13.47 -19.60 16.26
C ALA A 281 13.90 -20.56 15.14
N THR A 282 13.38 -21.79 15.09
CA THR A 282 13.72 -22.76 14.03
C THR A 282 12.52 -23.13 13.17
N LEU A 283 12.27 -22.41 12.08
CA LEU A 283 11.12 -22.71 11.21
C LEU A 283 11.44 -23.81 10.19
N ALA A 284 10.67 -24.91 10.20
CA ALA A 284 10.85 -26.05 9.28
C ALA A 284 12.29 -26.63 9.26
N GLY A 285 12.94 -26.71 10.42
CA GLY A 285 14.30 -27.23 10.57
C GLY A 285 15.41 -26.25 10.18
N GLN A 286 15.09 -25.00 9.84
CA GLN A 286 16.08 -23.96 9.56
C GLN A 286 16.08 -22.87 10.64
N PRO A 287 17.26 -22.49 11.18
CA PRO A 287 17.35 -21.41 12.15
C PRO A 287 16.98 -20.08 11.49
N LEU A 288 16.16 -19.31 12.20
CA LEU A 288 15.56 -18.06 11.81
C LEU A 288 15.71 -17.10 13.00
N GLY A 289 16.72 -16.21 12.92
CA GLY A 289 16.85 -15.10 13.86
C GLY A 289 15.85 -14.03 13.49
N LEU A 290 14.93 -13.73 14.40
CA LEU A 290 13.86 -12.75 14.21
C LEU A 290 13.92 -11.74 15.36
N GLU A 291 13.96 -10.45 15.02
CA GLU A 291 13.83 -9.38 15.99
C GLU A 291 12.38 -8.93 16.04
N PHE A 292 11.88 -8.72 17.26
CA PHE A 292 10.51 -8.31 17.49
C PHE A 292 10.37 -7.16 18.47
N ASP A 293 9.31 -6.38 18.28
CA ASP A 293 8.81 -5.41 19.22
C ASP A 293 7.49 -5.93 19.82
N VAL A 294 7.40 -5.96 21.15
CA VAL A 294 6.21 -6.44 21.87
C VAL A 294 5.17 -5.33 21.91
N LEU A 295 4.05 -5.53 21.20
CA LEU A 295 2.93 -4.59 21.11
C LEU A 295 1.98 -4.72 22.30
N LEU A 296 1.64 -5.95 22.69
CA LEU A 296 0.68 -6.24 23.75
C LEU A 296 1.13 -7.46 24.55
N VAL A 297 0.99 -7.37 25.87
CA VAL A 297 1.23 -8.48 26.81
C VAL A 297 -0.08 -8.83 27.49
N ARG A 298 -0.48 -10.10 27.41
CA ARG A 298 -1.65 -10.63 28.11
C ARG A 298 -1.22 -11.77 29.02
N LYS A 299 -1.69 -11.76 30.27
CA LYS A 299 -1.52 -12.89 31.17
C LYS A 299 -2.58 -13.94 30.86
N ASP A 300 -2.16 -15.17 30.60
CA ASP A 300 -3.05 -16.32 30.43
C ASP A 300 -2.69 -17.40 31.45
N ARG A 301 -3.54 -17.58 32.47
CA ARG A 301 -3.31 -18.47 33.62
C ARG A 301 -1.92 -18.23 34.26
N ASP A 302 -0.97 -19.12 33.99
CA ASP A 302 0.38 -19.13 34.55
C ASP A 302 1.45 -18.62 33.57
N THR A 303 1.07 -18.29 32.32
CA THR A 303 1.96 -17.81 31.27
C THR A 303 1.58 -16.41 30.80
N TYR A 304 2.44 -15.82 29.98
CA TYR A 304 2.27 -14.53 29.33
C TYR A 304 2.33 -14.71 27.83
N VAL A 305 1.27 -14.29 27.14
CA VAL A 305 1.18 -14.25 25.68
C VAL A 305 1.53 -12.83 25.22
N HIS A 306 2.55 -12.77 24.39
CA HIS A 306 3.10 -11.57 23.78
C HIS A 306 2.69 -11.49 22.33
N HIS A 307 2.12 -10.36 21.93
CA HIS A 307 1.83 -10.05 20.56
C HIS A 307 2.95 -9.16 20.03
N CYS A 308 3.64 -9.64 19.01
CA CYS A 308 4.91 -9.09 18.56
C CYS A 308 4.82 -8.68 17.09
N ARG A 309 5.37 -7.52 16.73
CA ARG A 309 5.67 -7.10 15.35
C ARG A 309 7.12 -7.39 15.03
N PHE A 310 7.48 -7.64 13.77
CA PHE A 310 8.90 -7.66 13.40
C PHE A 310 9.53 -6.26 13.57
N ALA A 311 10.67 -6.20 14.26
CA ALA A 311 11.38 -4.95 14.55
C ALA A 311 12.43 -4.60 13.48
N THR A 312 13.10 -5.63 12.95
CA THR A 312 13.89 -5.54 11.73
C THR A 312 13.73 -6.83 10.94
N LEU A 313 13.45 -6.67 9.66
CA LEU A 313 13.45 -7.79 8.74
C LEU A 313 14.08 -7.31 7.44
N SER A 314 15.11 -7.99 6.95
CA SER A 314 15.61 -7.66 5.61
C SER A 314 14.61 -8.13 4.56
N TRP A 315 14.53 -7.47 3.41
CA TRP A 315 13.70 -7.94 2.28
C TRP A 315 14.00 -9.40 1.89
N ARG A 316 15.27 -9.85 2.04
CA ARG A 316 15.67 -11.25 1.80
C ARG A 316 15.03 -12.20 2.80
N MET A 317 15.01 -11.79 4.07
CA MET A 317 14.38 -12.56 5.13
C MET A 317 12.85 -12.57 4.97
N GLN A 318 12.23 -11.44 4.59
CA GLN A 318 10.80 -11.35 4.30
C GLN A 318 10.40 -12.30 3.17
N LYS A 319 11.16 -12.26 2.06
CA LYS A 319 10.94 -13.16 0.93
C LYS A 319 11.12 -14.63 1.32
N ARG A 320 12.11 -14.94 2.16
CA ARG A 320 12.34 -16.31 2.67
C ARG A 320 11.19 -16.77 3.56
N LEU A 321 10.72 -15.91 4.46
CA LEU A 321 9.53 -16.15 5.28
C LEU A 321 8.33 -16.41 4.38
N GLU A 322 8.06 -15.60 3.35
CA GLU A 322 6.95 -15.86 2.42
C GLU A 322 7.02 -17.21 1.73
N VAL A 323 8.21 -17.60 1.24
CA VAL A 323 8.39 -18.88 0.55
C VAL A 323 8.08 -20.05 1.48
N ILE A 324 8.42 -19.92 2.77
CA ILE A 324 8.14 -20.94 3.78
C ILE A 324 6.67 -20.87 4.22
N LEU A 325 6.13 -19.67 4.43
CA LEU A 325 4.83 -19.47 5.04
C LEU A 325 3.68 -19.70 4.05
N LYS A 326 3.75 -19.14 2.83
CA LYS A 326 2.65 -19.18 1.84
C LYS A 326 2.14 -20.59 1.50
N PRO A 327 2.97 -21.64 1.40
CA PRO A 327 2.47 -23.00 1.15
C PRO A 327 1.75 -23.65 2.35
N LEU A 328 2.05 -23.20 3.56
CA LEU A 328 1.52 -23.75 4.81
C LEU A 328 0.26 -23.02 5.29
N LEU A 329 0.00 -21.85 4.70
CA LEU A 329 -1.22 -21.09 4.81
C LEU A 329 -2.20 -21.63 3.76
#